data_AF-A0A3D4ETF3-F1
#
_entry.id   AF-A0A3D4ETF3-F1
#
_cell.length_a   1.000
_cell.length_b   1.000
_cell.length_c   1.000
_cell.angle_alpha   90.00
_cell.angle_beta   90.00
_cell.angle_gamma   90.00
#
_symmetry.space_group_name_H-M   'P 1'
#
loop_
_entity.id
_entity.type
_entity.pdbx_description
1 polymer ?
#
loop_
_entity_poly.entity_id
_entity_poly.type
_entity_poly.pdbx_seq_one_letter_code
_entity_poly.pdbx_strand_id
1 'polypeptide(L)'
;LFQRGTEIAAERGLILVDTKYEFGKTAEGEIVLIDEIHTPDSSRYFYADGYAERQEKGEAQKQLSKEFVRQWLISNGFQGLEGQTLPEITDAYIETVSERYIELYENITGETFVKADLSDIDKRIETNVLNYLNA
;
A
#
# COMPACT_ATOMS: atom_id res chain seq x y z
N LEU A 1 -7.69 -14.18 9.21
CA LEU A 1 -7.00 -13.22 8.32
C LEU A 1 -6.08 -12.31 9.12
N PHE A 2 -6.62 -11.46 10.00
CA PHE A 2 -5.80 -10.49 10.76
C PHE A 2 -4.66 -11.13 11.55
N GLN A 3 -4.95 -12.15 12.37
CA GLN A 3 -3.92 -12.87 13.11
C GLN A 3 -2.79 -13.38 12.22
N ARG A 4 -3.12 -14.01 11.08
CA ARG A 4 -2.12 -14.51 10.13
C ARG A 4 -1.26 -13.39 9.54
N GLY A 5 -1.88 -12.25 9.20
CA GLY A 5 -1.18 -11.05 8.77
C GLY A 5 -0.24 -10.50 9.84
N THR A 6 -0.68 -10.47 11.10
CA THR A 6 0.13 -10.06 12.25
C THR A 6 1.34 -10.97 12.44
N GLU A 7 1.18 -12.29 12.32
CA GLU A 7 2.28 -13.25 12.41
C GLU A 7 3.32 -13.03 11.30
N ILE A 8 2.87 -12.90 10.05
CA ILE A 8 3.75 -12.63 8.90
C ILE A 8 4.47 -11.29 9.06
N ALA A 9 3.76 -10.24 9.47
CA ALA A 9 4.35 -8.93 9.71
C ALA A 9 5.44 -9.00 10.81
N ALA A 10 5.17 -9.73 11.90
CA ALA A 10 6.11 -9.90 12.98
C ALA A 10 7.40 -10.62 12.56
N GLU A 11 7.30 -11.63 11.69
CA GLU A 11 8.47 -12.32 11.08
C GLU A 11 9.36 -11.35 10.29
N ARG A 12 8.81 -10.21 9.84
CA ARG A 12 9.50 -9.16 9.10
C ARG A 12 9.86 -7.93 9.94
N GLY A 13 9.70 -8.00 11.27
CA GLY A 13 9.99 -6.87 12.15
C GLY A 13 8.97 -5.73 12.04
N LEU A 14 7.74 -6.04 11.61
CA LEU A 14 6.64 -5.10 11.45
C LEU A 14 5.49 -5.42 12.42
N ILE A 15 4.72 -4.39 12.74
CA ILE A 15 3.49 -4.48 13.54
C ILE A 15 2.33 -4.10 12.62
N LEU A 16 1.45 -5.06 12.33
CA LEU A 16 0.18 -4.80 11.66
C LEU A 16 -0.80 -4.19 12.68
N VAL A 17 -1.04 -2.87 12.57
CA VAL A 17 -1.85 -2.11 13.52
C VAL A 17 -3.33 -2.32 13.27
N ASP A 18 -3.73 -2.18 12.01
CA ASP A 18 -5.08 -2.40 11.53
C ASP A 18 -5.10 -2.57 10.01
N THR A 19 -6.21 -3.09 9.50
CA THR A 19 -6.46 -3.28 8.07
C THR A 19 -7.95 -3.30 7.80
N LYS A 20 -8.32 -2.85 6.59
CA LYS A 20 -9.64 -3.01 6.02
C LYS A 20 -9.72 -4.36 5.28
N TYR A 21 -10.86 -5.03 5.34
CA TYR A 21 -11.18 -6.19 4.51
C TYR A 21 -12.50 -5.96 3.80
N GLU A 22 -12.61 -6.45 2.57
CA GLU A 22 -13.88 -6.49 1.84
C GLU A 22 -14.26 -7.94 1.55
N PHE A 23 -15.55 -8.25 1.71
CA PHE A 23 -16.08 -9.59 1.48
C PHE A 23 -17.24 -9.54 0.51
N GLY A 24 -17.18 -10.39 -0.52
CA GLY A 24 -18.27 -10.64 -1.43
C GLY A 24 -19.09 -11.86 -0.99
N LYS A 25 -20.31 -11.97 -1.54
CA LYS A 25 -21.14 -13.17 -1.41
C LYS A 25 -21.47 -13.71 -2.80
N THR A 26 -21.13 -14.96 -3.07
CA THR A 26 -21.43 -15.62 -4.35
C THR A 26 -22.94 -15.88 -4.49
N ALA A 27 -23.38 -16.27 -5.69
CA ALA A 27 -24.78 -16.62 -5.94
C ALA A 27 -25.24 -17.83 -5.10
N GLU A 28 -24.32 -18.76 -4.84
CA GLU A 28 -24.50 -19.95 -3.99
C GLU A 28 -24.46 -19.61 -2.50
N GLY A 29 -24.11 -18.37 -2.15
CA GLY A 29 -24.11 -17.84 -0.79
C GLY A 29 -22.80 -17.97 -0.04
N GLU A 30 -21.71 -18.34 -0.71
CA GLU A 30 -20.38 -18.43 -0.13
C GLU A 30 -19.78 -17.04 0.09
N ILE A 31 -19.11 -16.84 1.23
CA ILE A 31 -18.40 -15.60 1.53
C ILE A 31 -16.97 -15.71 1.01
N VAL A 32 -16.60 -14.80 0.12
CA VAL A 32 -15.26 -14.75 -0.48
C VAL A 32 -14.56 -13.46 -0.07
N LEU A 33 -13.26 -13.56 0.22
CA LEU A 33 -12.41 -12.39 0.35
C LEU A 33 -12.25 -11.77 -1.04
N ILE A 34 -12.50 -10.49 -1.14
CA ILE A 34 -12.32 -9.70 -2.37
C ILE A 34 -11.37 -8.53 -2.07
N ASP A 35 -11.20 -7.66 -3.07
CA ASP A 35 -10.32 -6.50 -2.99
C ASP A 35 -8.87 -6.89 -2.63
N GLU A 36 -8.07 -5.91 -2.19
CA GLU A 36 -6.72 -6.12 -1.67
C GLU A 36 -6.70 -6.50 -0.19
N ILE A 37 -5.62 -7.15 0.23
CA ILE A 37 -5.39 -7.53 1.63
C ILE A 37 -3.94 -7.25 2.03
N HIS A 38 -3.75 -6.69 3.23
CA HIS A 38 -2.44 -6.53 3.86
C HIS A 38 -1.47 -5.64 3.06
N THR A 39 -1.99 -4.81 2.16
CA THR A 39 -1.23 -3.80 1.41
C THR A 39 -1.02 -2.53 2.24
N PRO A 40 -0.05 -1.66 1.88
CA PRO A 40 0.13 -0.35 2.53
C PRO A 40 -1.06 0.62 2.41
N ASP A 41 -2.05 0.24 1.60
CA ASP A 41 -3.20 1.05 1.24
C ASP A 41 -4.41 0.71 2.08
N SER A 42 -4.61 -0.59 2.26
CA SER A 42 -5.65 -1.18 3.10
C SER A 42 -5.23 -1.29 4.57
N SER A 43 -3.93 -1.21 4.88
CA SER A 43 -3.35 -1.52 6.18
C SER A 43 -2.38 -0.45 6.69
N ARG A 44 -2.26 -0.36 8.01
CA ARG A 44 -1.20 0.40 8.68
C ARG A 44 -0.18 -0.54 9.30
N TYR A 45 1.06 -0.38 8.89
CA TYR A 45 2.21 -1.07 9.49
C TYR A 45 3.09 -0.10 10.25
N PHE A 46 3.58 -0.51 11.42
CA PHE A 46 4.69 0.17 12.11
C PHE A 46 5.92 -0.72 12.09
N TYR A 47 7.10 -0.10 12.14
CA TYR A 47 8.31 -0.84 12.46
C TYR A 47 8.29 -1.26 13.94
N ALA A 48 8.59 -2.52 14.23
CA ALA A 48 8.70 -3.00 15.60
C ALA A 48 9.90 -2.35 16.32
N ASP A 49 10.98 -2.08 15.58
CA ASP A 49 12.16 -1.41 16.10
C ASP A 49 11.87 0.04 16.53
N GLY A 50 12.19 0.34 17.79
CA GLY A 50 11.91 1.63 18.43
C GLY A 50 10.43 1.92 18.72
N TYR A 51 9.49 1.01 18.46
CA TYR A 51 8.05 1.24 18.70
C TYR A 51 7.76 1.60 20.16
N ALA A 52 8.27 0.79 21.10
CA ALA A 52 8.02 0.97 22.53
C ALA A 52 8.59 2.28 23.08
N GLU A 53 9.80 2.65 22.65
CA GLU A 53 10.44 3.90 23.05
C GLU A 53 9.66 5.13 22.57
N ARG A 54 9.24 5.13 21.29
CA ARG A 54 8.40 6.21 20.74
C ARG A 54 7.06 6.30 21.47
N GLN A 55 6.48 5.15 21.78
CA GLN A 55 5.21 5.07 22.49
C GLN A 55 5.32 5.68 23.90
N GLU A 56 6.39 5.37 24.63
CA GLU A 56 6.66 5.92 25.97
C GLU A 56 6.88 7.44 25.93
N LYS A 57 7.57 7.93 24.89
CA LYS A 57 7.84 9.36 24.69
C LYS A 57 6.67 10.14 24.09
N GLY A 58 5.60 9.47 23.67
CA GLY A 58 4.48 10.09 22.94
C GLY A 58 4.86 10.60 21.55
N GLU A 59 5.89 10.02 20.94
CA GLU A 59 6.37 10.36 19.60
C GLU A 59 5.56 9.66 18.51
N ALA A 60 5.57 10.24 17.30
CA ALA A 60 4.95 9.62 16.13
C ALA A 60 5.66 8.31 15.78
N GLN A 61 4.88 7.27 15.49
CA GLN A 61 5.41 5.95 15.11
C GLN A 61 6.02 5.98 13.70
N LYS A 62 7.09 5.20 13.52
CA LYS A 62 7.66 4.99 12.18
C LYS A 62 6.73 4.07 11.40
N GLN A 63 5.97 4.66 10.48
CA GLN A 63 4.91 3.96 9.76
C GLN A 63 5.27 3.65 8.31
N LEU A 64 4.66 2.56 7.86
CA LEU A 64 4.70 1.99 6.54
C LEU A 64 3.26 1.98 6.01
N SER A 65 2.86 3.11 5.42
CA SER A 65 1.49 3.34 4.92
C SER A 65 1.44 4.47 3.90
N LYS A 66 0.30 4.60 3.21
CA LYS A 66 -0.06 5.73 2.32
C LYS A 66 -0.01 7.12 2.96
N GLU A 67 0.20 7.20 4.27
CA GLU A 67 0.06 8.45 5.01
C GLU A 67 1.08 9.51 4.59
N PHE A 68 2.28 9.13 4.12
CA PHE A 68 3.23 10.12 3.62
C PHE A 68 2.71 10.89 2.40
N VAL A 69 1.96 10.23 1.50
CA VAL A 69 1.34 10.88 0.34
C VAL A 69 0.26 11.84 0.80
N ARG A 70 -0.57 11.42 1.78
CA ARG A 70 -1.60 12.28 2.35
C ARG A 70 -1.01 13.51 3.02
N GLN A 71 0.01 13.33 3.85
CA GLN A 71 0.68 14.44 4.53
C GLN A 71 1.34 15.39 3.54
N TRP A 72 1.94 14.88 2.45
CA TRP A 72 2.45 15.73 1.38
C TRP A 72 1.34 16.53 0.69
N LEU A 73 0.21 15.90 0.33
CA LEU A 73 -0.95 16.60 -0.26
C LEU A 73 -1.46 17.69 0.67
N ILE A 74 -1.63 17.38 1.96
CA ILE A 74 -2.05 18.32 3.00
C ILE A 74 -1.08 19.49 3.10
N SER A 75 0.23 19.22 3.13
CA SER A 75 1.26 20.27 3.20
C SER A 75 1.28 21.17 1.97
N ASN A 76 0.77 20.68 0.82
CA ASN A 76 0.58 21.42 -0.41
C ASN A 76 -0.86 21.97 -0.58
N GLY A 77 -1.64 22.03 0.51
CA GLY A 77 -2.97 22.66 0.52
C GLY A 77 -4.08 21.83 -0.11
N PHE A 78 -3.89 20.52 -0.28
CA PHE A 78 -4.87 19.62 -0.88
C PHE A 78 -5.34 18.55 0.11
N GLN A 79 -6.64 18.56 0.36
CA GLN A 79 -7.38 17.61 1.22
C GLN A 79 -8.63 17.07 0.52
N GLY A 80 -8.83 17.39 -0.77
CA GLY A 80 -10.02 17.00 -1.53
C GLY A 80 -11.26 17.81 -1.19
N LEU A 81 -11.11 19.01 -0.62
CA LEU A 81 -12.22 19.93 -0.37
C LEU A 81 -12.56 20.73 -1.62
N GLU A 82 -13.82 21.18 -1.70
CA GLU A 82 -14.31 21.99 -2.81
C GLU A 82 -13.45 23.26 -3.00
N GLY A 83 -13.10 23.58 -4.24
CA GLY A 83 -12.28 24.74 -4.59
C GLY A 83 -10.76 24.55 -4.42
N GLN A 84 -10.28 23.40 -3.92
CA GLN A 84 -8.86 23.09 -3.88
C GLN A 84 -8.36 22.58 -5.24
N THR A 85 -7.13 22.96 -5.60
CA THR A 85 -6.45 22.47 -6.81
C THR A 85 -5.44 21.40 -6.40
N LEU A 86 -5.42 20.28 -7.13
CA LEU A 86 -4.42 19.24 -6.92
C LEU A 86 -3.03 19.82 -7.22
N PRO A 87 -2.07 19.75 -6.28
CA PRO A 87 -0.71 20.19 -6.56
C PRO A 87 -0.10 19.36 -7.67
N GLU A 88 0.82 19.97 -8.42
CA GLU A 88 1.61 19.24 -9.41
C GLU A 88 2.43 18.15 -8.72
N ILE A 89 2.23 16.90 -9.15
CA ILE A 89 2.98 15.74 -8.67
C ILE A 89 4.12 15.52 -9.66
N THR A 90 5.28 16.10 -9.35
CA THR A 90 6.46 16.03 -10.23
C THR A 90 6.97 14.60 -10.36
N ASP A 91 7.62 14.28 -11.48
CA ASP A 91 8.23 12.96 -11.72
C ASP A 91 9.17 12.55 -10.59
N ALA A 92 9.96 13.49 -10.06
CA ALA A 92 10.84 13.26 -8.92
C ALA A 92 10.06 12.83 -7.68
N TYR A 93 8.92 13.46 -7.40
CA TYR A 93 8.10 13.06 -6.27
C TYR A 93 7.42 11.70 -6.53
N ILE A 94 6.95 11.44 -7.75
CA ILE A 94 6.40 10.13 -8.16
C ILE A 94 7.43 9.01 -7.94
N GLU A 95 8.70 9.25 -8.26
CA GLU A 95 9.79 8.30 -8.02
C GLU A 95 9.95 8.01 -6.53
N THR A 96 10.01 9.03 -5.68
CA THR A 96 10.12 8.83 -4.22
C THR A 96 8.92 8.08 -3.63
N VAL A 97 7.72 8.32 -4.17
CA VAL A 97 6.50 7.59 -3.76
C VAL A 97 6.65 6.13 -4.17
N SER A 98 7.04 5.88 -5.42
CA SER A 98 7.20 4.53 -5.98
C SER A 98 8.25 3.71 -5.23
N GLU A 99 9.40 4.30 -4.92
CA GLU A 99 10.47 3.66 -4.14
C GLU A 99 10.01 3.26 -2.74
N ARG A 100 9.17 4.07 -2.09
CA ARG A 100 8.58 3.72 -0.79
C ARG A 100 7.64 2.52 -0.89
N TYR A 101 6.81 2.44 -1.92
CA TYR A 101 5.98 1.25 -2.14
C TYR A 101 6.79 0.00 -2.43
N ILE A 102 7.91 0.15 -3.13
CA ILE A 102 8.85 -0.95 -3.36
C ILE A 102 9.46 -1.39 -2.03
N GLU A 103 10.04 -0.48 -1.24
CA GLU A 103 10.57 -0.77 0.10
C GLU A 103 9.52 -1.45 0.98
N LEU A 104 8.27 -0.99 0.92
CA LEU A 104 7.14 -1.58 1.65
C LEU A 104 6.88 -3.03 1.23
N TYR A 105 6.77 -3.27 -0.08
CA TYR A 105 6.58 -4.61 -0.62
C TYR A 105 7.73 -5.52 -0.18
N GLU A 106 8.99 -5.10 -0.38
CA GLU A 106 10.17 -5.91 -0.09
C GLU A 106 10.28 -6.23 1.41
N ASN A 107 9.93 -5.29 2.30
CA ASN A 107 9.90 -5.54 3.74
C ASN A 107 8.78 -6.52 4.13
N ILE A 108 7.59 -6.40 3.56
CA ILE A 108 6.44 -7.25 3.91
C ILE A 108 6.61 -8.66 3.35
N THR A 109 7.03 -8.80 2.09
CA THR A 109 7.13 -10.09 1.42
C THR A 109 8.47 -10.76 1.65
N GLY A 110 9.55 -9.99 1.83
CA GLY A 110 10.94 -10.47 1.80
C GLY A 110 11.45 -10.78 0.39
N GLU A 111 10.70 -10.40 -0.65
CA GLU A 111 11.05 -10.61 -2.06
C GLU A 111 11.50 -9.28 -2.68
N THR A 112 12.47 -9.32 -3.60
CA THR A 112 12.88 -8.13 -4.36
C THR A 112 11.80 -7.75 -5.37
N PHE A 113 11.43 -6.47 -5.42
CA PHE A 113 10.48 -5.99 -6.39
C PHE A 113 11.12 -5.89 -7.78
N VAL A 114 10.51 -6.52 -8.77
CA VAL A 114 10.95 -6.42 -10.17
C VAL A 114 10.10 -5.37 -10.88
N LYS A 115 10.71 -4.22 -11.19
CA LYS A 115 10.05 -3.17 -11.98
C LYS A 115 9.69 -3.72 -13.36
N ALA A 116 8.45 -3.54 -13.77
CA ALA A 116 7.99 -3.93 -15.09
C ALA A 116 8.54 -2.98 -16.16
N ASP A 117 8.76 -3.49 -17.37
CA ASP A 117 9.15 -2.66 -18.52
C ASP A 117 8.01 -1.69 -18.88
N LEU A 118 8.35 -0.41 -18.97
CA LEU A 118 7.44 0.71 -19.25
C LEU A 118 7.65 1.30 -20.65
N SER A 119 8.47 0.69 -21.51
CA SER A 119 8.76 1.23 -22.84
C SER A 119 7.53 1.28 -23.76
N ASP A 120 6.59 0.34 -23.59
CA ASP A 120 5.37 0.21 -24.41
C ASP A 120 4.20 -0.31 -23.55
N ILE A 121 3.69 0.57 -22.68
CA ILE A 121 2.64 0.25 -21.71
C ILE A 121 1.34 -0.16 -22.43
N ASP A 122 0.98 0.55 -23.51
CA ASP A 122 -0.26 0.31 -24.24
C ASP A 122 -0.29 -1.10 -24.84
N LYS A 123 0.79 -1.50 -25.52
CA LYS A 123 0.90 -2.85 -26.07
C LYS A 123 0.90 -3.93 -25.00
N ARG A 124 1.53 -3.67 -23.84
CA ARG A 124 1.53 -4.60 -22.70
C ARG A 124 0.11 -4.79 -22.17
N ILE A 125 -0.64 -3.71 -22.01
CA ILE A 125 -2.05 -3.76 -21.58
C ILE A 125 -2.88 -4.54 -22.60
N GLU A 126 -2.79 -4.18 -23.89
CA GLU A 126 -3.50 -4.85 -24.98
C GLU A 126 -3.22 -6.36 -24.99
N THR A 127 -1.94 -6.75 -24.93
CA THR A 127 -1.51 -8.15 -24.93
C THR A 127 -2.13 -8.92 -23.76
N ASN A 128 -2.09 -8.36 -22.55
CA ASN A 128 -2.66 -9.01 -21.37
C ASN A 128 -4.18 -9.16 -21.46
N VAL A 129 -4.88 -8.14 -21.95
CA VAL A 129 -6.34 -8.17 -22.14
C VAL A 129 -6.73 -9.22 -23.19
N LEU A 130 -6.05 -9.23 -24.35
CA LEU A 130 -6.29 -10.22 -25.39
C LEU A 130 -5.99 -11.64 -24.93
N ASN A 131 -4.91 -11.85 -24.15
CA ASN A 131 -4.60 -13.17 -23.60
C ASN A 131 -5.70 -13.67 -22.65
N TYR A 132 -6.25 -12.80 -21.80
CA TYR A 132 -7.34 -13.18 -20.90
C TYR A 132 -8.64 -13.50 -21.67
N LEU A 133 -8.99 -12.70 -22.68
CA LEU A 133 -10.22 -12.89 -23.46
C LEU A 133 -10.17 -14.13 -24.37
N ASN A 134 -8.97 -14.58 -24.74
CA ASN A 134 -8.76 -15.74 -25.62
C ASN A 134 -8.37 -17.02 -24.85
N ALA A 135 -8.25 -16.96 -23.51
CA ALA A 135 -8.00 -18.12 -22.64
C ALA A 135 -9.31 -18.78 -22.20
#